data_AF-A0A2D6X7R3-F1
#
_entry.id   AF-A0A2D6X7R3-F1
#
_cell.length_a   1.000
_cell.length_b   1.000
_cell.length_c   1.000
_cell.angle_alpha   90.00
_cell.angle_beta   90.00
_cell.angle_gamma   90.00
#
_symmetry.space_group_name_H-M   'P 1'
#
loop_
_entity.id
_entity.type
_entity.pdbx_description
1 polymer ?
#
loop_
_entity_poly.entity_id
_entity_poly.type
_entity_poly.pdbx_seq_one_letter_code
_entity_poly.pdbx_strand_id
1 'polypeptide(L)'
;MNVETGDIVLVNSFAGPKVWVKLQKRIVKPPDFWGANGWEAKIIYKRDVDKLRAAGVPYKKNENPVVFVFDWHIIKKRKRQSRV
;
A
#
# COMPACT_ATOMS: atom_id res chain seq x y z
N MET A 1 -1.78 -13.75 -6.07
CA MET A 1 -1.07 -13.85 -4.78
C MET A 1 -2.08 -13.64 -3.67
N ASN A 2 -2.11 -14.50 -2.66
CA ASN A 2 -3.08 -14.37 -1.56
C ASN A 2 -2.50 -13.42 -0.50
N VAL A 3 -3.27 -12.38 -0.15
CA VAL A 3 -2.92 -11.36 0.85
C VAL A 3 -4.11 -11.10 1.76
N GLU A 4 -3.83 -10.73 3.00
CA GLU A 4 -4.82 -10.58 4.07
C GLU A 4 -4.56 -9.33 4.92
N THR A 5 -5.54 -8.96 5.75
CA THR A 5 -5.40 -7.83 6.69
C THR A 5 -4.19 -8.04 7.61
N GLY A 6 -3.36 -7.00 7.75
CA GLY A 6 -2.15 -7.02 8.56
C GLY A 6 -0.88 -7.38 7.79
N ASP A 7 -0.98 -7.88 6.56
CA ASP A 7 0.18 -8.15 5.71
C ASP A 7 0.97 -6.88 5.38
N ILE A 8 2.29 -7.05 5.28
CA ILE A 8 3.20 -6.04 4.74
C ILE A 8 3.50 -6.41 3.29
N VAL A 9 3.15 -5.53 2.35
CA VAL A 9 3.32 -5.76 0.91
C VAL A 9 4.07 -4.60 0.25
N LEU A 10 4.86 -4.90 -0.79
CA LEU A 10 5.46 -3.91 -1.68
C LEU A 10 4.49 -3.64 -2.84
N VAL A 11 4.18 -2.37 -3.10
CA VAL A 11 3.25 -1.96 -4.15
C VAL A 11 3.92 -1.03 -5.15
N ASN A 12 3.43 -1.04 -6.39
CA ASN A 12 3.67 0.06 -7.34
C ASN A 12 2.83 1.27 -6.92
N SER A 13 3.40 2.48 -6.97
CA SER A 13 2.63 3.73 -6.85
C SER A 13 2.54 4.41 -8.22
N PHE A 14 1.46 5.16 -8.46
CA PHE A 14 1.33 5.99 -9.67
C PHE A 14 2.39 7.09 -9.77
N ALA A 15 2.97 7.51 -8.64
CA ALA A 15 4.07 8.48 -8.61
C ALA A 15 5.42 7.89 -9.07
N GLY A 16 5.51 6.56 -9.28
CA GLY A 16 6.73 5.86 -9.71
C GLY A 16 7.39 5.01 -8.63
N PRO A 17 7.75 5.54 -7.44
CA PRO A 17 8.40 4.76 -6.39
C PRO A 17 7.60 3.54 -5.94
N LYS A 18 8.28 2.40 -5.77
CA LYS A 18 7.72 1.23 -5.09
C LYS A 18 7.82 1.43 -3.58
N VAL A 19 6.71 1.23 -2.87
CA VAL A 19 6.58 1.53 -1.43
C VAL A 19 6.03 0.37 -0.64
N TRP A 20 6.48 0.22 0.60
CA TRP A 20 5.94 -0.79 1.52
C TRP A 20 4.76 -0.24 2.31
N VAL A 21 3.67 -1.00 2.30
CA VAL A 21 2.44 -0.70 3.03
C VAL A 21 2.03 -1.87 3.91
N LYS A 22 1.27 -1.59 4.97
CA LYS A 22 0.54 -2.61 5.74
C LYS A 22 -0.93 -2.56 5.38
N LEU A 23 -1.49 -3.68 4.93
CA LEU A 23 -2.91 -3.79 4.59
C LEU A 23 -3.77 -3.68 5.87
N GLN A 24 -4.82 -2.87 5.83
CA GLN A 24 -5.72 -2.60 6.96
C GLN A 24 -7.13 -3.13 6.74
N LYS A 25 -7.72 -2.84 5.57
CA LYS A 25 -9.11 -3.22 5.26
C LYS A 25 -9.24 -3.58 3.79
N ARG A 26 -9.87 -4.71 3.52
CA ARG A 26 -10.25 -5.12 2.16
C ARG A 26 -11.37 -4.21 1.65
N ILE A 27 -11.23 -3.69 0.45
CA ILE A 27 -12.27 -2.91 -0.24
C ILE A 27 -12.62 -3.68 -1.52
N VAL A 28 -13.88 -4.13 -1.59
CA VAL A 28 -14.45 -4.79 -2.76
C VAL A 28 -15.44 -3.82 -3.41
N LYS A 29 -15.30 -3.63 -4.72
CA LYS A 29 -16.18 -2.82 -5.55
C LYS A 29 -17.55 -3.51 -5.67
N PRO A 30 -18.68 -2.83 -5.44
CA PRO A 30 -19.99 -3.34 -5.83
C PRO A 30 -20.03 -3.55 -7.36
N PRO A 31 -20.72 -4.57 -7.90
CA PRO A 31 -20.73 -4.88 -9.33
C PRO A 31 -20.97 -3.65 -10.22
N ASP A 32 -22.00 -2.85 -9.92
CA ASP A 32 -22.51 -1.81 -10.82
C ASP A 32 -21.89 -0.40 -10.60
N PHE A 33 -20.99 -0.23 -9.62
CA PHE A 33 -20.66 1.10 -9.06
C PHE A 33 -19.36 1.78 -9.60
N TRP A 34 -18.82 1.37 -10.76
CA TRP A 34 -17.47 1.80 -11.24
C TRP A 34 -16.33 1.60 -10.19
N GLY A 35 -15.09 2.02 -10.45
CA GLY A 35 -13.95 1.90 -9.52
C GLY A 35 -13.21 0.54 -9.56
N ALA A 36 -12.57 0.13 -8.46
CA ALA A 36 -11.69 -1.04 -8.42
C ALA A 36 -11.67 -1.78 -7.08
N ASN A 37 -11.31 -3.07 -7.13
CA ASN A 37 -10.97 -3.85 -5.94
C ASN A 37 -9.57 -3.48 -5.42
N GLY A 38 -9.42 -3.46 -4.10
CA GLY A 38 -8.17 -3.07 -3.48
C GLY A 38 -8.21 -3.11 -1.96
N TRP A 39 -7.39 -2.27 -1.36
CA TRP A 39 -7.15 -2.23 0.07
C TRP A 39 -6.96 -0.81 0.56
N GLU A 40 -7.54 -0.51 1.72
CA GLU A 40 -7.01 0.53 2.58
C GLU A 40 -5.72 0.01 3.23
N ALA A 41 -4.64 0.77 3.11
CA ALA A 41 -3.33 0.38 3.61
C ALA A 41 -2.54 1.59 4.13
N LYS A 42 -1.66 1.38 5.11
CA LYS A 42 -0.81 2.43 5.68
C LYS A 42 0.61 2.32 5.17
N ILE A 43 1.23 3.43 4.75
CA ILE A 43 2.67 3.44 4.46
C ILE A 43 3.43 3.29 5.78
N ILE A 44 4.31 2.28 5.88
CA ILE A 44 4.95 1.90 7.15
C ILE A 44 6.39 2.40 7.34
N TYR A 45 7.03 2.90 6.28
CA TYR A 45 8.40 3.41 6.37
C TYR A 45 8.47 4.88 5.95
N LYS A 46 9.03 5.71 6.83
CA LYS A 46 9.34 7.12 6.57
C LYS A 46 10.09 7.32 5.24
N ARG A 47 11.10 6.48 4.96
CA ARG A 47 11.87 6.51 3.69
C ARG A 47 11.01 6.34 2.43
N ASP A 48 9.88 5.64 2.54
CA ASP A 48 8.99 5.42 1.40
C ASP A 48 8.01 6.60 1.23
N VAL A 49 7.60 7.24 2.34
CA VAL A 49 6.92 8.56 2.30
C VAL A 49 7.85 9.63 1.70
N ASP A 50 9.11 9.68 2.12
CA ASP A 50 10.09 10.65 1.61
C ASP A 50 10.42 10.45 0.11
N LYS A 51 10.44 9.22 -0.41
CA LYS A 51 10.51 8.95 -1.86
C LYS A 51 9.29 9.50 -2.61
N LEU A 52 8.08 9.30 -2.08
CA LEU A 52 6.86 9.81 -2.71
C LEU A 52 6.84 11.35 -2.69
N ARG A 53 7.30 11.97 -1.61
CA ARG A 53 7.49 13.43 -1.53
C ARG A 53 8.51 13.94 -2.55
N ALA A 54 9.62 13.24 -2.74
CA ALA A 54 10.60 13.54 -3.79
C ALA A 54 10.03 13.35 -5.22
N ALA A 55 9.04 12.47 -5.39
CA ALA A 55 8.28 12.30 -6.63
C ALA A 55 7.06 13.24 -6.75
N GLY A 56 6.97 14.29 -5.93
CA GLY A 56 5.91 15.32 -6.01
C GLY A 56 4.61 14.99 -5.28
N VAL A 57 4.50 13.88 -4.54
CA VAL A 57 3.30 13.56 -3.75
C VAL A 57 3.23 14.47 -2.51
N PRO A 58 2.13 15.20 -2.27
CA PRO A 58 2.07 16.30 -1.30
C PRO A 58 1.92 15.86 0.17
N TYR A 59 2.64 14.82 0.59
CA TYR A 59 2.66 14.39 2.00
C TYR A 59 3.50 15.31 2.89
N LYS A 60 3.05 15.46 4.14
CA LYS A 60 3.78 16.21 5.17
C LYS A 60 5.00 15.43 5.66
N LYS A 61 6.02 16.16 6.13
CA LYS A 61 7.22 15.56 6.73
C LYS A 61 6.82 14.80 8.01
N ASN A 62 7.27 13.55 8.14
CA ASN A 62 6.92 12.61 9.23
C ASN A 62 5.45 12.15 9.26
N GLU A 63 4.66 12.37 8.20
CA GLU A 63 3.32 11.80 8.08
C GLU A 63 3.37 10.28 7.89
N ASN A 64 2.35 9.57 8.39
CA ASN A 64 2.16 8.13 8.17
C ASN A 64 0.84 7.91 7.41
N PRO A 65 0.78 8.22 6.10
CA PRO A 65 -0.47 8.31 5.36
C PRO A 65 -1.15 6.95 5.18
N VAL A 66 -2.48 6.98 5.20
CA VAL A 66 -3.35 5.88 4.76
C VAL A 66 -3.68 6.12 3.28
N VAL A 67 -3.61 5.07 2.48
CA VAL A 67 -3.71 5.12 1.01
C VAL A 67 -4.56 3.97 0.50
N PHE A 68 -5.16 4.17 -0.68
CA PHE A 68 -5.81 3.09 -1.43
C PHE A 68 -4.78 2.35 -2.30
N VAL A 69 -4.84 1.01 -2.28
CA VAL A 69 -3.94 0.12 -3.01
C VAL A 69 -4.77 -0.83 -3.88
N PHE A 70 -4.60 -0.72 -5.19
CA PHE A 70 -5.20 -1.61 -6.18
C PHE A 70 -4.56 -3.00 -6.11
N ASP A 71 -5.36 -4.06 -6.29
CA ASP A 71 -4.85 -5.44 -6.25
C ASP A 71 -3.73 -5.70 -7.26
N TRP A 72 -3.89 -5.18 -8.48
CA TRP A 72 -2.91 -5.31 -9.56
C TRP A 72 -1.62 -4.49 -9.34
N HIS A 73 -1.57 -3.62 -8.32
CA HIS A 73 -0.34 -2.93 -7.92
C HIS A 73 0.46 -3.69 -6.85
N ILE A 74 -0.07 -4.78 -6.27
CA ILE A 74 0.62 -5.53 -5.23
C ILE A 74 1.66 -6.48 -5.85
N ILE A 75 2.95 -6.19 -5.63
CA ILE A 75 4.07 -6.88 -6.27
C ILE A 75 4.51 -8.09 -5.46
N LYS A 76 4.68 -7.94 -4.14
CA LYS A 76 5.14 -9.03 -3.25
C LYS A 76 4.70 -8.83 -1.80
N LYS A 77 4.30 -9.93 -1.14
CA LYS A 77 4.13 -10.04 0.31
C LYS A 77 5.49 -10.23 0.99
N ARG A 78 5.75 -9.50 2.08
CA ARG A 78 6.93 -9.74 2.93
C ARG A 78 6.70 -11.04 3.69
N LYS A 79 7.63 -11.99 3.61
CA LYS A 79 7.58 -13.19 4.45
C LYS A 79 7.58 -12.75 5.93
N ARG A 80 6.59 -13.22 6.70
CA ARG A 80 6.60 -13.10 8.16
C ARG A 80 7.81 -13.89 8.65
N GLN A 81 8.71 -13.25 9.41
CA GLN A 81 9.75 -14.02 10.10
C GLN A 81 9.04 -14.87 11.15
N SER A 82 8.98 -16.17 10.91
CA SER A 82 8.68 -17.14 11.96
C SER A 82 9.74 -16.96 13.04
N ARG A 83 9.32 -16.61 14.26
CA ARG A 83 10.18 -16.77 15.42
C ARG A 83 10.27 -18.28 15.66
N VAL A 84 11.47 -18.82 15.46
CA VAL A 84 11.92 -20.09 16.03
C VAL A 84 12.37 -19.78 17.45
#